data_AF-A0A1C5M1Q4-F1
#
_entry.id   AF-A0A1C5M1Q4-F1
#
_cell.length_a   1.000
_cell.length_b   1.000
_cell.length_c   1.000
_cell.angle_alpha   90.00
_cell.angle_beta   90.00
_cell.angle_gamma   90.00
#
_symmetry.space_group_name_H-M   'P 1'
#
loop_
_entity.id
_entity.type
_entity.pdbx_description
1 polymer ?
#
loop_
_entity_poly.entity_id
_entity_poly.type
_entity_poly.pdbx_seq_one_letter_code
_entity_poly.pdbx_strand_id
1 'polypeptide(L)'
;MISYLYANAVSQANQIIVGHLIGAKEEDEAYKCVLDTLKKAMLVTLIVSGSIFIFSDYILGIFTKDITILRLGKHILFIDIFLELGRSINMVTIRGMQAAGDIKFPVMVGIISMWLISALFSYIFAIQFNMGLYGVWLAMAMDEILRGIIFYNRWRRGSWRSKLVM
;
A
#
# COMPACT_ATOMS: atom_id res chain seq x y z
N MET A 1 8.70 3.43 -7.20
CA MET A 1 8.30 4.74 -7.77
C MET A 1 7.32 4.60 -8.94
N ILE A 2 7.61 3.79 -9.98
CA ILE A 2 6.69 3.58 -11.11
C ILE A 2 5.38 2.89 -10.65
N SER A 3 5.50 1.84 -9.84
CA SER A 3 4.39 1.14 -9.18
C SER A 3 3.48 2.10 -8.40
N TYR A 4 4.08 2.95 -7.57
CA TYR A 4 3.38 3.97 -6.79
C TYR A 4 2.59 4.95 -7.65
N LEU A 5 3.20 5.51 -8.69
CA LEU A 5 2.53 6.47 -9.58
C LEU A 5 1.33 5.83 -10.28
N TYR A 6 1.49 4.60 -10.76
CA TYR A 6 0.41 3.83 -11.35
C TYR A 6 -0.72 3.58 -10.34
N ALA A 7 -0.40 3.06 -9.16
CA ALA A 7 -1.38 2.80 -8.11
C ALA A 7 -2.12 4.07 -7.69
N ASN A 8 -1.42 5.20 -7.60
CA ASN A 8 -2.03 6.49 -7.28
C ASN A 8 -2.99 6.98 -8.36
N ALA A 9 -2.60 6.91 -9.63
CA ALA A 9 -3.43 7.33 -10.76
C ALA A 9 -4.71 6.48 -10.87
N VAL A 10 -4.56 5.15 -10.80
CA VAL A 10 -5.69 4.21 -10.84
C VAL A 10 -6.61 4.41 -9.65
N SER A 11 -6.05 4.63 -8.46
CA SER A 11 -6.81 4.86 -7.23
C SER A 11 -7.62 6.17 -7.26
N GLN A 12 -7.07 7.24 -7.86
CA GLN A 12 -7.79 8.50 -8.07
C GLN A 12 -8.93 8.36 -9.09
N ALA A 13 -8.68 7.68 -10.21
CA ALA A 13 -9.73 7.39 -11.20
C ALA A 13 -10.88 6.58 -10.56
N ASN A 14 -10.54 5.57 -9.77
CA ASN A 14 -11.49 4.75 -9.04
C ASN A 14 -12.30 5.57 -8.02
N GLN A 15 -11.70 6.56 -7.36
CA GLN A 15 -12.42 7.46 -6.44
C GLN A 15 -13.58 8.19 -7.14
N ILE A 16 -13.36 8.67 -8.36
CA ILE A 16 -14.36 9.40 -9.15
C ILE A 16 -15.52 8.47 -9.53
N ILE A 17 -15.20 7.28 -10.05
CA ILE A 17 -16.20 6.28 -10.46
C ILE A 17 -17.04 5.82 -9.27
N VAL A 18 -16.39 5.50 -8.15
CA VAL A 18 -17.06 5.07 -6.92
C VAL A 18 -17.95 6.19 -6.37
N GLY A 19 -17.50 7.44 -6.39
CA GLY A 19 -18.31 8.58 -5.97
C GLY A 19 -19.58 8.73 -6.82
N HIS A 20 -19.48 8.52 -8.13
CA HIS A 20 -20.63 8.54 -9.03
C HIS A 20 -21.61 7.39 -8.75
N LEU A 21 -21.12 6.15 -8.64
CA LEU A 21 -21.95 4.97 -8.36
C LEU A 21 -22.67 5.09 -7.01
N ILE A 22 -21.99 5.59 -5.99
CA ILE A 22 -22.58 5.85 -4.69
C ILE A 22 -23.67 6.93 -4.79
N GLY A 23 -23.43 8.02 -5.50
CA GLY A 23 -24.45 9.04 -5.76
C GLY A 23 -25.65 8.52 -6.55
N ALA A 24 -25.45 7.53 -7.42
CA ALA A 24 -26.50 6.83 -8.17
C ALA A 24 -27.23 5.75 -7.36
N LYS A 25 -26.87 5.52 -6.08
CA LYS A 25 -27.38 4.43 -5.22
C LYS A 25 -27.03 3.02 -5.73
N GLU A 26 -25.98 2.90 -6.55
CA GLU A 26 -25.46 1.62 -7.06
C GLU A 26 -24.31 1.09 -6.17
N GLU A 27 -24.59 0.87 -4.89
CA GLU A 27 -23.57 0.52 -3.88
C GLU A 27 -22.86 -0.83 -4.16
N ASP A 28 -23.56 -1.78 -4.76
CA ASP A 28 -22.99 -3.09 -5.10
C ASP A 28 -22.02 -2.99 -6.28
N GLU A 29 -22.29 -2.12 -7.25
CA GLU A 29 -21.37 -1.85 -8.35
C GLU A 29 -20.16 -1.05 -7.86
N ALA A 30 -20.36 -0.10 -6.94
CA ALA A 30 -19.26 0.60 -6.27
C ALA A 30 -18.34 -0.38 -5.51
N TYR A 31 -18.92 -1.37 -4.82
CA TYR A 31 -18.19 -2.41 -4.13
C TYR A 31 -17.31 -3.26 -5.08
N LYS A 32 -17.91 -3.76 -6.17
CA LYS A 32 -17.21 -4.56 -7.19
C LYS A 32 -16.12 -3.75 -7.86
N CYS A 33 -16.40 -2.49 -8.21
CA CYS A 33 -15.46 -1.58 -8.86
C CYS A 33 -14.16 -1.45 -8.05
N VAL A 34 -14.26 -1.19 -6.73
CA VAL A 34 -13.07 -1.10 -5.86
C VAL A 34 -12.30 -2.40 -5.82
N LEU A 35 -12.97 -3.55 -5.72
CA LEU A 35 -12.30 -4.86 -5.65
C LEU A 35 -11.61 -5.24 -6.96
N ASP A 36 -12.21 -4.91 -8.10
CA ASP A 36 -11.62 -5.21 -9.40
C ASP A 36 -10.45 -4.27 -9.73
N THR A 37 -10.58 -2.98 -9.36
CA THR A 37 -9.46 -2.04 -9.37
C THR A 37 -8.32 -2.53 -8.48
N LEU A 38 -8.64 -3.00 -7.27
CA LEU A 38 -7.65 -3.54 -6.33
C LEU A 38 -6.87 -4.71 -6.93
N LYS A 39 -7.57 -5.70 -7.50
CA LYS A 39 -6.94 -6.86 -8.16
C LYS A 39 -5.99 -6.42 -9.28
N LYS A 40 -6.43 -5.50 -10.15
CA LYS A 40 -5.62 -4.97 -11.25
C LYS A 40 -4.38 -4.22 -10.73
N ALA A 41 -4.58 -3.37 -9.71
CA ALA A 41 -3.49 -2.61 -9.10
C ALA A 41 -2.45 -3.51 -8.44
N MET A 42 -2.87 -4.56 -7.73
CA MET A 42 -1.97 -5.55 -7.13
C MET A 42 -1.18 -6.32 -8.19
N LEU A 43 -1.83 -6.75 -9.27
CA LEU A 43 -1.19 -7.49 -10.36
C LEU A 43 -0.10 -6.63 -11.04
N VAL A 44 -0.42 -5.37 -11.38
CA VAL A 44 0.56 -4.47 -12.00
C VAL A 44 1.69 -4.15 -11.03
N THR A 45 1.39 -3.91 -9.76
CA THR A 45 2.40 -3.65 -8.74
C THR A 45 3.35 -4.84 -8.59
N LEU A 46 2.82 -6.06 -8.57
CA LEU A 46 3.64 -7.27 -8.49
C LEU A 46 4.56 -7.42 -9.70
N ILE A 47 4.04 -7.21 -10.92
CA ILE A 47 4.83 -7.29 -12.15
C ILE A 47 5.94 -6.24 -12.16
N VAL A 48 5.61 -4.99 -11.83
CA VAL A 48 6.57 -3.88 -11.86
C VAL A 48 7.64 -4.05 -10.79
N SER A 49 7.25 -4.29 -9.52
CA SER A 49 8.20 -4.46 -8.43
C SER A 49 9.02 -5.74 -8.59
N GLY A 50 8.41 -6.83 -9.08
CA GLY A 50 9.13 -8.06 -9.42
C GLY A 50 10.15 -7.87 -10.53
N SER A 51 9.80 -7.11 -11.59
CA SER A 51 10.73 -6.77 -12.67
C SER A 51 11.91 -5.95 -12.14
N ILE A 52 11.65 -4.94 -11.30
CA ILE A 52 12.71 -4.13 -10.68
C ILE A 52 13.65 -5.00 -9.84
N PHE A 53 13.12 -5.97 -9.10
CA PHE A 53 13.95 -6.90 -8.32
C PHE A 53 14.80 -7.81 -9.21
N ILE A 54 14.24 -8.35 -10.31
CA ILE A 54 14.99 -9.19 -11.26
C ILE A 54 16.15 -8.40 -11.89
N PHE A 55 15.92 -7.14 -12.26
CA PHE A 55 16.94 -6.26 -12.84
C PHE A 55 17.73 -5.45 -11.80
N SER A 56 17.64 -5.81 -10.51
CA SER A 56 18.23 -5.04 -9.41
C SER A 56 19.73 -4.84 -9.54
N ASP A 57 20.48 -5.87 -9.95
CA ASP A 57 21.93 -5.80 -10.09
C ASP A 57 22.35 -4.75 -11.14
N TYR A 58 21.60 -4.63 -12.24
CA TYR A 58 21.84 -3.62 -13.27
C TYR A 58 21.45 -2.22 -12.79
N ILE A 59 20.25 -2.09 -12.20
CA ILE A 59 19.73 -0.80 -11.73
C ILE A 59 20.63 -0.22 -10.64
N LEU A 60 20.97 -1.01 -9.62
CA LEU A 60 21.82 -0.56 -8.51
C LEU A 60 23.26 -0.28 -8.97
N GLY A 61 23.77 -1.03 -9.96
CA GLY A 61 25.09 -0.83 -10.56
C GLY A 61 25.27 0.51 -11.28
N ILE A 62 24.18 1.19 -11.66
CA ILE A 62 24.22 2.55 -12.22
C ILE A 62 24.56 3.57 -11.12
N PHE A 63 24.11 3.34 -9.88
CA PHE A 63 24.27 4.30 -8.78
C PHE A 63 25.55 4.09 -7.98
N THR A 64 25.99 2.84 -7.81
CA THR A 64 27.15 2.52 -7.00
C THR A 64 27.87 1.27 -7.48
N LYS A 65 29.17 1.22 -7.22
CA LYS A 65 30.01 0.03 -7.44
C LYS A 65 30.42 -0.65 -6.12
N ASP A 66 29.98 -0.13 -4.97
CA ASP A 66 30.27 -0.72 -3.67
C ASP A 66 29.44 -2.00 -3.46
N ILE A 67 30.13 -3.14 -3.34
CA ILE A 67 29.51 -4.46 -3.18
C ILE A 67 28.63 -4.56 -1.93
N THR A 68 28.96 -3.82 -0.87
CA THR A 68 28.21 -3.80 0.39
C THR A 68 26.86 -3.14 0.18
N ILE A 69 26.84 -2.01 -0.54
CA ILE A 69 25.62 -1.26 -0.87
C ILE A 69 24.76 -2.06 -1.86
N LEU A 70 25.37 -2.71 -2.86
CA LEU A 70 24.64 -3.55 -3.81
C LEU A 70 23.91 -4.71 -3.12
N ARG A 71 24.59 -5.41 -2.20
CA ARG A 71 23.99 -6.52 -1.45
C ARG A 71 22.85 -6.02 -0.55
N LEU A 72 23.06 -4.93 0.16
CA LEU A 72 22.04 -4.32 1.02
C LEU A 72 20.82 -3.86 0.21
N GLY A 73 21.06 -3.18 -0.92
CA GLY A 73 20.01 -2.71 -1.83
C GLY A 73 19.17 -3.85 -2.39
N LYS A 74 19.79 -4.99 -2.74
CA LYS A 74 19.06 -6.17 -3.23
C LYS A 74 18.11 -6.76 -2.18
N HIS A 75 18.54 -6.85 -0.93
CA HIS A 75 17.66 -7.30 0.17
C HIS A 75 16.51 -6.33 0.41
N ILE A 76 16.77 -5.02 0.33
CA ILE A 76 15.75 -3.99 0.47
C ILE A 76 14.73 -4.06 -0.67
N LEU A 77 15.17 -4.21 -1.92
CA LEU A 77 14.29 -4.35 -3.08
C LEU A 77 13.39 -5.57 -2.98
N PHE A 78 13.87 -6.66 -2.36
CA PHE A 78 13.02 -7.82 -2.10
C PHE A 78 11.88 -7.49 -1.12
N ILE A 79 12.19 -6.81 0.00
CA ILE A 79 11.17 -6.35 0.96
C ILE A 79 10.22 -5.35 0.30
N ASP A 80 10.74 -4.49 -0.56
CA ASP A 80 9.99 -3.43 -1.23
C ASP A 80 8.84 -3.98 -2.08
N ILE A 81 8.95 -5.21 -2.63
CA ILE A 81 7.85 -5.89 -3.33
C ILE A 81 6.62 -6.00 -2.41
N PHE A 82 6.81 -6.48 -1.18
CA PHE A 82 5.72 -6.68 -0.22
C PHE A 82 5.16 -5.35 0.30
N LEU A 83 6.05 -4.39 0.51
CA LEU A 83 5.70 -3.04 0.93
C LEU A 83 4.83 -2.35 -0.12
N GLU A 84 5.23 -2.39 -1.39
CA GLU A 84 4.49 -1.81 -2.51
C GLU A 84 3.14 -2.51 -2.72
N LEU A 85 3.06 -3.83 -2.52
CA LEU A 85 1.78 -4.55 -2.54
C LEU A 85 0.83 -4.05 -1.44
N GLY A 86 1.30 -3.96 -0.19
CA GLY A 86 0.52 -3.43 0.92
C GLY A 86 0.05 -1.99 0.65
N ARG A 87 0.96 -1.15 0.13
CA ARG A 87 0.68 0.23 -0.27
C ARG A 87 -0.39 0.32 -1.35
N SER A 88 -0.31 -0.50 -2.39
CA SER A 88 -1.33 -0.54 -3.45
C SER A 88 -2.71 -0.85 -2.89
N ILE A 89 -2.81 -1.78 -1.92
CA ILE A 89 -4.08 -2.10 -1.26
C ILE A 89 -4.59 -0.90 -0.47
N ASN A 90 -3.70 -0.26 0.30
CA ASN A 90 -4.03 0.92 1.09
C ASN A 90 -4.59 2.04 0.20
N MET A 91 -3.90 2.39 -0.89
CA MET A 91 -4.32 3.49 -1.76
C MET A 91 -5.72 3.26 -2.33
N VAL A 92 -5.95 2.13 -3.03
CA VAL A 92 -7.23 1.85 -3.68
C VAL A 92 -8.38 1.83 -2.68
N THR A 93 -8.20 1.15 -1.55
CA THR A 93 -9.27 0.98 -0.56
C THR A 93 -9.56 2.28 0.18
N ILE A 94 -8.53 3.06 0.54
CA ILE A 94 -8.70 4.37 1.19
C ILE A 94 -9.45 5.33 0.27
N ARG A 95 -9.10 5.38 -1.02
CA ARG A 95 -9.82 6.25 -1.97
C ARG A 95 -11.28 5.81 -2.16
N GLY A 96 -11.55 4.51 -2.20
CA GLY A 96 -12.92 3.99 -2.20
C GLY A 96 -13.70 4.42 -0.94
N MET A 97 -13.09 4.29 0.25
CA MET A 97 -13.70 4.74 1.51
C MET A 97 -13.90 6.27 1.54
N GLN A 98 -12.96 7.05 1.01
CA GLN A 98 -13.10 8.51 0.90
C GLN A 98 -14.26 8.90 0.00
N ALA A 99 -14.44 8.23 -1.14
CA ALA A 99 -15.58 8.43 -2.03
C ALA A 99 -16.91 8.07 -1.36
N ALA A 100 -16.91 7.08 -0.47
CA ALA A 100 -18.07 6.69 0.33
C ALA A 100 -18.35 7.56 1.57
N GLY A 101 -17.51 8.57 1.85
CA GLY A 101 -17.63 9.42 3.04
C GLY A 101 -16.99 8.86 4.32
N ASP A 102 -16.39 7.65 4.28
CA ASP A 102 -15.70 7.04 5.43
C ASP A 102 -14.23 7.50 5.53
N ILE A 103 -14.00 8.79 5.76
CA ILE A 103 -12.65 9.38 5.81
C ILE A 103 -11.97 9.17 7.17
N LYS A 104 -12.74 9.24 8.26
CA LYS A 104 -12.20 9.24 9.63
C LYS A 104 -11.48 7.95 10.00
N PHE A 105 -11.99 6.80 9.51
CA PHE A 105 -11.42 5.50 9.85
C PHE A 105 -10.00 5.31 9.28
N PRO A 106 -9.76 5.50 7.96
CA PRO A 106 -8.41 5.46 7.39
C PRO A 106 -7.41 6.36 8.10
N VAL A 107 -7.80 7.59 8.43
CA VAL A 107 -6.91 8.57 9.08
C VAL A 107 -6.50 8.10 10.47
N MET A 108 -7.47 7.66 11.29
CA MET A 108 -7.19 7.22 12.67
C MET A 108 -6.31 5.96 12.68
N VAL A 109 -6.62 4.97 11.83
CA VAL A 109 -5.80 3.75 11.70
C VAL A 109 -4.40 4.10 11.20
N GLY A 110 -4.28 5.01 10.23
CA GLY A 110 -2.99 5.48 9.72
C GLY A 110 -2.11 6.09 10.81
N ILE A 111 -2.65 7.03 11.59
CA ILE A 111 -1.90 7.66 12.69
C ILE A 111 -1.45 6.61 13.72
N ILE A 112 -2.36 5.74 14.16
CA ILE A 112 -2.04 4.72 15.17
C ILE A 112 -0.98 3.75 14.64
N SER A 113 -1.13 3.26 13.42
CA SER A 113 -0.21 2.26 12.87
C SER A 113 1.17 2.85 12.58
N MET A 114 1.24 4.09 12.07
CA MET A 114 2.53 4.73 11.78
C MET A 114 3.39 4.91 13.04
N TRP A 115 2.78 5.25 14.17
CA TRP A 115 3.50 5.39 15.44
C TRP A 115 3.79 4.04 16.10
N LEU A 116 2.77 3.19 16.25
CA LEU A 116 2.91 1.94 17.02
C LEU A 116 3.58 0.82 16.25
N ILE A 117 3.47 0.81 14.92
CA ILE A 117 4.05 -0.23 14.07
C ILE A 117 5.29 0.32 13.39
N SER A 118 5.12 1.29 12.48
CA SER A 118 6.26 1.73 11.68
C SER A 118 7.38 2.31 12.55
N ALA A 119 7.11 3.28 13.42
CA ALA A 119 8.15 3.93 14.22
C ALA A 119 8.72 2.99 15.30
N LEU A 120 7.86 2.36 16.10
CA LEU A 120 8.28 1.48 17.19
C LEU A 120 9.06 0.26 16.68
N PHE A 121 8.55 -0.45 15.67
CA PHE A 121 9.24 -1.62 15.15
C PHE A 121 10.47 -1.25 14.32
N SER A 122 10.52 -0.06 13.72
CA SER A 122 11.77 0.44 13.12
C SER A 122 12.84 0.60 14.21
N TYR A 123 12.51 1.17 15.37
CA TYR A 123 13.45 1.28 16.48
C TYR A 123 13.90 -0.11 16.97
N ILE A 124 12.96 -1.03 17.19
CA ILE A 124 13.27 -2.39 17.67
C ILE A 124 14.15 -3.14 16.65
N PHE A 125 13.76 -3.18 15.37
CA PHE A 125 14.51 -3.96 14.38
C PHE A 125 15.83 -3.30 13.99
N ALA A 126 15.83 -1.99 13.75
CA ALA A 126 17.04 -1.31 13.31
C ALA A 126 18.10 -1.21 14.41
N ILE A 127 17.69 -0.88 15.64
CA ILE A 127 18.60 -0.59 16.76
C ILE A 127 18.73 -1.81 17.68
N GLN A 128 17.63 -2.30 18.26
CA GLN A 128 17.71 -3.38 19.26
C GLN A 128 18.24 -4.70 18.66
N PHE A 129 17.83 -5.03 17.44
CA PHE A 129 18.31 -6.23 16.72
C PHE A 129 19.48 -5.95 15.77
N ASN A 130 20.03 -4.73 15.75
CA ASN A 130 21.15 -4.35 14.89
C ASN A 130 20.93 -4.64 13.40
N MET A 131 19.68 -4.64 12.92
CA MET A 131 19.38 -4.88 11.50
C MET A 131 19.55 -3.62 10.64
N GLY A 132 19.79 -2.46 11.27
CA GLY A 132 20.00 -1.19 10.59
C GLY A 132 18.90 -0.88 9.57
N LEU A 133 19.31 -0.55 8.34
CA LEU A 133 18.41 -0.16 7.25
C LEU A 133 17.39 -1.25 6.88
N TYR A 134 17.81 -2.52 6.92
CA TYR A 134 16.94 -3.65 6.62
C TYR A 134 15.78 -3.75 7.63
N GLY A 135 16.06 -3.49 8.91
CA GLY A 135 15.06 -3.48 9.97
C GLY A 135 13.99 -2.41 9.78
N VAL A 136 14.38 -1.22 9.30
CA VAL A 136 13.44 -0.12 9.00
C VAL A 136 12.48 -0.51 7.87
N TRP A 137 13.00 -1.06 6.76
CA TRP A 137 12.15 -1.49 5.63
C TRP A 137 11.21 -2.62 6.01
N LEU A 138 11.66 -3.54 6.84
CA LEU A 138 10.83 -4.63 7.35
C LEU A 138 9.65 -4.09 8.18
N ALA A 139 9.91 -3.14 9.09
CA ALA A 139 8.87 -2.51 9.88
C ALA A 139 7.86 -1.73 9.03
N MET A 140 8.34 -1.01 8.00
CA MET A 140 7.48 -0.31 7.05
C MET A 140 6.60 -1.28 6.23
N ALA A 141 7.18 -2.39 5.76
CA ALA A 141 6.42 -3.41 5.03
C ALA A 141 5.33 -4.03 5.92
N MET A 142 5.66 -4.35 7.18
CA MET A 142 4.70 -4.86 8.15
C MET A 142 3.54 -3.87 8.38
N ASP A 143 3.84 -2.59 8.55
CA ASP A 143 2.85 -1.53 8.74
C ASP A 143 1.91 -1.39 7.52
N GLU A 144 2.46 -1.34 6.31
CA GLU A 144 1.67 -1.24 5.08
C GLU A 144 0.78 -2.46 4.87
N ILE A 145 1.29 -3.67 5.10
CA ILE A 145 0.54 -4.92 4.96
C ILE A 145 -0.59 -4.98 6.00
N LEU A 146 -0.29 -4.65 7.26
CA LEU A 146 -1.29 -4.67 8.33
C LEU A 146 -2.42 -3.67 8.05
N ARG A 147 -2.09 -2.44 7.66
CA ARG A 147 -3.12 -1.49 7.21
C ARG A 147 -3.90 -2.02 6.02
N GLY A 148 -3.22 -2.66 5.07
CA GLY A 148 -3.85 -3.24 3.88
C GLY A 148 -4.91 -4.25 4.26
N ILE A 149 -4.59 -5.16 5.19
CA ILE A 149 -5.53 -6.15 5.73
C ILE A 149 -6.70 -5.48 6.46
N ILE A 150 -6.44 -4.49 7.31
CA ILE A 150 -7.49 -3.77 8.06
C ILE A 150 -8.46 -3.08 7.09
N PHE A 151 -7.94 -2.34 6.11
CA PHE A 151 -8.76 -1.60 5.15
C PHE A 151 -9.52 -2.52 4.21
N TYR A 152 -8.87 -3.56 3.68
CA TYR A 152 -9.53 -4.57 2.86
C TYR A 152 -10.69 -5.23 3.62
N ASN A 153 -10.46 -5.65 4.87
CA ASN A 153 -11.50 -6.26 5.69
C ASN A 153 -12.65 -5.30 6.00
N ARG A 154 -12.35 -4.03 6.26
CA ARG A 154 -13.39 -3.00 6.46
C ARG A 154 -14.23 -2.79 5.21
N TRP A 155 -13.60 -2.73 4.04
CA TRP A 155 -14.30 -2.62 2.77
C TRP A 155 -15.19 -3.83 2.53
N ARG A 156 -14.65 -5.04 2.73
CA ARG A 156 -15.36 -6.31 2.57
C ARG A 156 -16.57 -6.43 3.49
N ARG A 157 -16.47 -5.94 4.74
CA ARG A 157 -17.57 -5.95 5.72
C ARG A 157 -18.68 -4.94 5.40
N GLY A 158 -18.51 -4.07 4.41
CA GLY A 158 -19.52 -3.08 4.05
C GLY A 158 -19.75 -2.00 5.11
N SER A 159 -18.89 -1.88 6.13
CA SER A 159 -19.06 -0.90 7.22
C SER A 159 -18.95 0.57 6.77
N TRP A 160 -18.61 0.80 5.51
CA TRP A 160 -18.63 2.10 4.86
C TRP A 160 -20.04 2.47 4.38
N ARG A 161 -20.91 1.48 4.06
CA ARG A 161 -22.29 1.71 3.60
C ARG A 161 -23.14 2.42 4.64
N SER A 162 -22.91 2.14 5.93
CA SER A 162 -23.62 2.81 7.03
C SER A 162 -23.21 4.28 7.23
N LYS A 163 -22.21 4.78 6.48
CA LYS A 163 -21.72 6.15 6.55
C LYS A 163 -22.03 6.96 5.30
N LEU A 164 -22.81 6.41 4.38
CA LEU A 164 -23.31 7.12 3.22
C LEU A 164 -24.07 8.35 3.71
N VAL A 165 -23.53 9.52 3.42
CA VAL A 165 -24.21 10.79 3.71
C VAL A 165 -25.35 10.88 2.71
N MET A 166 -26.58 10.77 3.22
CA MET A 166 -27.82 11.06 2.50
C MET A 166 -27.92 12.56 2.23
#